data_AF-T0ZV36-F1
#
_entry.id   AF-T0ZV36-F1
#
_cell.length_a   1.000
_cell.length_b   1.000
_cell.length_c   1.000
_cell.angle_alpha   90.00
_cell.angle_beta   90.00
_cell.angle_gamma   90.00
#
_symmetry.space_group_name_H-M   'P 1'
#
loop_
_entity.id
_entity.type
_entity.pdbx_description
1 polymer ?
#
loop_
_entity_poly.entity_id
_entity_poly.type
_entity_poly.pdbx_seq_one_letter_code
_entity_poly.pdbx_strand_id
1 'polypeptide(L)'
;MARRIPVEADDVDEEDEEDDEEEEGDDAAEERPRRRRSSPRRRSPPPSRRGGRPPPVRRWRGAADDRSAAEPEEDEPDRGVDAGTKGTRRRARSERARRARERYPVYFRARDSLYFGPLVALAIIVLLVVAMYAFTENWPPAYVVESPSMQHGPRDVLGVINEGDIVLAEKVPTSSIVTYVWGERTGYSTYGEYGDVVLYWPDGATTTPIIHRALIYLTFDPVVNGYNISVPSNVPCGTQPDAVYSTSNSIGPGGTDCGTVGLTGTLTLYHVGWADANVSIPLSPGVLGAHSGFVTMGDNNFVQSGPPNAGCSGVCSGRPDQDAGLSTLVAPSWVLGVARGMLPWFGSLKLLLENSPYLQYLPSQSWQFMGLTVVGLLLLAFGIHYALRADGIEDPRRRALEEAEDDADDLDEDDPPRPSRGSRMLHRLR
;
A
#
# COMPACT_ATOMS: atom_id res chain seq x y z
N MET A 1 35.59 27.78 -52.14
CA MET A 1 34.58 28.81 -51.83
C MET A 1 34.50 28.92 -50.32
N ALA A 2 34.94 30.06 -49.78
CA ALA A 2 35.05 30.34 -48.36
C ALA A 2 33.86 31.18 -47.88
N ARG A 3 33.32 30.89 -46.69
CA ARG A 3 32.50 31.78 -45.85
C ARG A 3 32.73 31.36 -44.39
N ARG A 4 33.59 32.03 -43.62
CA ARG A 4 33.43 33.30 -42.88
C ARG A 4 32.36 33.25 -41.78
N ILE A 5 32.89 33.33 -40.56
CA ILE A 5 32.32 33.58 -39.22
C ILE A 5 31.90 35.07 -39.08
N PRO A 6 31.00 35.39 -38.14
CA PRO A 6 31.23 36.41 -37.10
C PRO A 6 30.94 35.80 -35.71
N VAL A 7 31.80 35.82 -34.67
CA VAL A 7 32.33 36.90 -33.81
C VAL A 7 31.25 37.86 -33.32
N GLU A 8 30.78 37.63 -32.10
CA GLU A 8 30.23 38.64 -31.19
C GLU A 8 30.82 38.37 -29.80
N ALA A 9 31.31 39.42 -29.17
CA ALA A 9 31.92 39.48 -27.85
C ALA A 9 30.92 40.10 -26.86
N ASP A 10 31.36 40.29 -25.61
CA ASP A 10 30.71 40.92 -24.46
C ASP A 10 30.00 39.89 -23.54
N ASP A 11 30.17 39.84 -22.22
CA ASP A 11 30.88 40.68 -21.27
C ASP A 11 31.25 39.84 -20.02
N VAL A 12 32.28 40.33 -19.32
CA VAL A 12 32.79 39.89 -18.02
C VAL A 12 31.90 40.47 -16.92
N ASP A 13 31.53 39.67 -15.92
CA ASP A 13 31.35 40.16 -14.54
C ASP A 13 31.65 39.01 -13.56
N GLU A 14 32.72 39.21 -12.81
CA GLU A 14 33.14 38.50 -11.61
C GLU A 14 32.37 39.08 -10.41
N GLU A 15 31.69 38.26 -9.62
CA GLU A 15 31.39 38.61 -8.22
C GLU A 15 31.61 37.38 -7.34
N ASP A 16 32.65 37.49 -6.52
CA ASP A 16 32.96 36.71 -5.33
C ASP A 16 31.93 37.00 -4.24
N GLU A 17 31.35 35.99 -3.59
CA GLU A 17 30.95 36.08 -2.17
C GLU A 17 31.16 34.72 -1.49
N GLU A 18 32.25 34.66 -0.71
CA GLU A 18 32.45 33.76 0.42
C GLU A 18 31.45 34.13 1.52
N ASP A 19 30.82 33.16 2.18
CA ASP A 19 30.32 33.34 3.55
C ASP A 19 30.37 32.00 4.29
N ASP A 20 31.30 31.97 5.24
CA ASP A 20 31.47 31.01 6.31
C ASP A 20 30.40 31.24 7.38
N GLU A 21 29.70 30.20 7.84
CA GLU A 21 29.16 30.18 9.20
C GLU A 21 29.31 28.79 9.84
N GLU A 22 30.37 28.69 10.63
CA GLU A 22 30.51 27.75 11.75
C GLU A 22 29.57 28.18 12.89
N GLU A 23 28.83 27.25 13.50
CA GLU A 23 28.48 27.36 14.93
C GLU A 23 28.37 25.96 15.55
N GLU A 24 29.39 25.60 16.33
CA GLU A 24 29.44 24.48 17.26
C GLU A 24 29.75 25.05 18.66
N GLY A 25 29.06 24.56 19.70
CA GLY A 25 29.44 24.70 21.11
C GLY A 25 28.59 25.65 21.98
N ASP A 26 27.83 25.12 22.95
CA ASP A 26 28.41 24.85 24.28
C ASP A 26 27.37 24.45 25.35
N ASP A 27 27.90 23.69 26.30
CA ASP A 27 27.32 23.01 27.45
C ASP A 27 26.68 23.91 28.53
N ALA A 28 25.76 23.33 29.33
CA ALA A 28 25.79 23.46 30.80
C ALA A 28 24.92 22.42 31.52
N ALA A 29 25.53 21.78 32.51
CA ALA A 29 25.02 20.73 33.38
C ALA A 29 24.41 21.27 34.70
N GLU A 30 23.59 20.44 35.39
CA GLU A 30 23.40 20.33 36.86
C GLU A 30 22.04 19.62 37.14
N GLU A 31 21.76 18.84 38.17
CA GLU A 31 22.47 18.05 39.16
C GLU A 31 21.39 17.13 39.79
N ARG A 32 21.70 15.88 40.16
CA ARG A 32 20.80 14.95 40.89
C ARG A 32 21.11 15.03 42.39
N PRO A 33 20.16 14.71 43.32
CA PRO A 33 20.19 13.33 43.88
C PRO A 33 18.85 12.72 44.40
N ARG A 34 18.73 11.39 44.23
CA ARG A 34 18.40 10.29 45.20
C ARG A 34 17.45 10.65 46.39
N ARG A 35 16.44 9.86 46.83
CA ARG A 35 16.38 8.40 47.15
C ARG A 35 15.01 7.99 47.78
N ARG A 36 14.59 6.75 47.48
CA ARG A 36 13.97 5.68 48.34
C ARG A 36 12.55 5.77 49.00
N ARG A 37 11.70 4.84 48.53
CA ARG A 37 10.89 3.78 49.22
C ARG A 37 10.56 3.90 50.72
N SER A 38 9.27 3.72 51.09
CA SER A 38 8.72 2.50 51.76
C SER A 38 7.29 2.68 52.31
N SER A 39 6.41 1.68 52.09
CA SER A 39 5.12 1.41 52.77
C SER A 39 5.34 0.91 54.24
N PRO A 40 4.36 0.41 55.05
CA PRO A 40 2.88 0.38 54.99
C PRO A 40 2.12 0.55 56.37
N ARG A 41 0.77 0.45 56.32
CA ARG A 41 -0.17 -0.20 57.29
C ARG A 41 -0.68 0.52 58.58
N ARG A 42 -2.03 0.52 58.66
CA ARG A 42 -2.96 -0.03 59.71
C ARG A 42 -3.61 0.90 60.76
N ARG A 43 -4.92 0.61 60.94
CA ARG A 43 -5.82 0.67 62.13
C ARG A 43 -6.77 1.87 62.28
N SER A 44 -8.06 1.58 62.08
CA SER A 44 -9.27 2.17 62.71
C SER A 44 -9.34 1.81 64.23
N PRO A 45 -10.38 2.19 65.03
CA PRO A 45 -11.53 3.13 64.89
C PRO A 45 -11.76 4.00 66.20
N PRO A 46 -13.00 4.32 66.69
CA PRO A 46 -13.91 5.48 66.46
C PRO A 46 -14.23 6.23 67.82
N PRO A 47 -15.42 6.84 68.16
CA PRO A 47 -16.62 7.30 67.42
C PRO A 47 -17.20 8.71 67.85
N SER A 48 -18.22 9.21 67.14
CA SER A 48 -19.54 9.73 67.63
C SER A 48 -20.14 10.73 66.61
N ARG A 49 -21.25 10.43 65.92
CA ARG A 49 -22.70 10.40 66.27
C ARG A 49 -23.38 11.79 66.36
N ARG A 50 -24.19 12.11 65.35
CA ARG A 50 -25.66 12.41 65.37
C ARG A 50 -26.04 12.98 63.99
N GLY A 51 -27.14 12.63 63.32
CA GLY A 51 -28.28 11.76 63.62
C GLY A 51 -29.36 11.96 62.54
N GLY A 52 -30.15 10.92 62.25
CA GLY A 52 -31.35 11.00 61.40
C GLY A 52 -31.58 9.72 60.57
N ARG A 53 -32.44 8.81 61.05
CA ARG A 53 -32.64 7.42 60.58
C ARG A 53 -33.98 7.23 59.78
N PRO A 54 -34.09 6.15 58.96
CA PRO A 54 -35.29 5.60 58.25
C PRO A 54 -36.07 4.60 59.16
N PRO A 55 -36.93 3.59 58.78
CA PRO A 55 -37.25 2.86 57.49
C PRO A 55 -38.79 2.45 57.40
N PRO A 56 -39.33 1.34 56.78
CA PRO A 56 -38.71 0.18 56.11
C PRO A 56 -39.37 -0.48 54.86
N VAL A 57 -38.55 -1.37 54.29
CA VAL A 57 -38.82 -2.47 53.34
C VAL A 57 -39.64 -3.58 54.02
N ARG A 58 -40.63 -4.15 53.32
CA ARG A 58 -41.38 -5.34 53.75
C ARG A 58 -40.79 -6.63 53.18
N ARG A 59 -41.02 -7.69 53.95
CA ARG A 59 -40.22 -8.89 54.13
C ARG A 59 -40.95 -10.11 53.58
N TRP A 60 -40.22 -10.99 52.88
CA TRP A 60 -40.58 -12.39 52.67
C TRP A 60 -40.24 -13.23 53.91
N ARG A 61 -41.17 -14.08 54.35
CA ARG A 61 -40.89 -15.19 55.28
C ARG A 61 -41.88 -16.32 55.00
N GLY A 62 -41.38 -17.55 54.87
CA GLY A 62 -42.18 -18.77 54.74
C GLY A 62 -42.29 -19.57 56.04
N ALA A 63 -43.15 -20.59 55.92
CA ALA A 63 -43.25 -21.90 56.60
C ALA A 63 -43.87 -22.04 58.02
N ALA A 64 -44.83 -22.99 58.06
CA ALA A 64 -45.21 -23.99 59.09
C ALA A 64 -46.48 -23.81 59.96
N ASP A 65 -47.42 -24.76 59.75
CA ASP A 65 -48.38 -25.51 60.61
C ASP A 65 -49.43 -24.72 61.44
N ASP A 66 -50.69 -25.13 61.67
CA ASP A 66 -51.32 -26.45 61.82
C ASP A 66 -52.88 -26.34 61.80
N ARG A 67 -53.60 -27.40 61.37
CA ARG A 67 -55.06 -27.73 61.55
C ARG A 67 -56.11 -26.81 60.88
N SER A 68 -57.18 -27.28 60.21
CA SER A 68 -57.99 -28.50 60.32
C SER A 68 -58.97 -28.66 59.14
N ALA A 69 -59.15 -29.90 58.67
CA ALA A 69 -60.35 -30.55 58.12
C ALA A 69 -61.23 -29.85 57.04
N ALA A 70 -61.23 -30.40 55.82
CA ALA A 70 -62.38 -31.06 55.15
C ALA A 70 -62.21 -31.03 53.60
N GLU A 71 -62.18 -32.21 52.97
CA GLU A 71 -62.56 -32.41 51.55
C GLU A 71 -64.10 -32.63 51.47
N PRO A 72 -64.75 -32.71 50.29
CA PRO A 72 -64.36 -32.35 48.90
C PRO A 72 -65.42 -31.40 48.25
N GLU A 73 -65.22 -30.96 47.00
CA GLU A 73 -66.20 -31.09 45.89
C GLU A 73 -65.79 -30.27 44.64
N GLU A 74 -66.08 -30.88 43.49
CA GLU A 74 -66.00 -30.36 42.13
C GLU A 74 -67.09 -29.29 41.91
N ASP A 75 -66.82 -28.23 41.13
CA ASP A 75 -67.74 -27.74 40.09
C ASP A 75 -67.23 -26.49 39.34
N GLU A 76 -67.71 -26.38 38.10
CA GLU A 76 -67.35 -25.51 36.97
C GLU A 76 -67.29 -23.97 37.16
N PRO A 77 -66.68 -23.24 36.18
CA PRO A 77 -66.67 -21.78 36.14
C PRO A 77 -67.86 -21.21 35.36
N ASP A 78 -68.45 -20.11 35.84
CA ASP A 78 -69.32 -19.28 34.99
C ASP A 78 -69.17 -17.76 35.24
N ARG A 79 -68.83 -17.09 34.14
CA ARG A 79 -69.11 -15.70 33.71
C ARG A 79 -68.85 -14.49 34.62
N GLY A 80 -68.06 -13.57 34.06
CA GLY A 80 -68.60 -12.28 33.62
C GLY A 80 -67.74 -11.04 33.83
N VAL A 81 -67.51 -10.30 32.72
CA VAL A 81 -67.25 -8.83 32.65
C VAL A 81 -65.79 -8.43 33.03
N ASP A 82 -64.90 -7.99 32.13
CA ASP A 82 -64.97 -6.75 31.35
C ASP A 82 -64.18 -6.81 30.03
N ALA A 83 -64.88 -6.78 28.89
CA ALA A 83 -64.30 -6.62 27.55
C ALA A 83 -64.00 -5.14 27.19
N GLY A 84 -64.42 -4.17 28.01
CA GLY A 84 -64.25 -2.73 27.76
C GLY A 84 -62.85 -2.18 28.03
N THR A 85 -62.07 -2.82 28.89
CA THR A 85 -60.75 -2.33 29.33
C THR A 85 -59.62 -2.72 28.38
N LYS A 86 -59.80 -3.80 27.60
CA LYS A 86 -58.81 -4.24 26.60
C LYS A 86 -58.79 -3.30 25.38
N GLY A 87 -59.95 -2.88 24.87
CA GLY A 87 -60.05 -2.00 23.71
C GLY A 87 -59.53 -0.58 23.95
N THR A 88 -59.71 -0.05 25.16
CA THR A 88 -59.22 1.28 25.57
C THR A 88 -57.70 1.30 25.77
N ARG A 89 -57.12 0.24 26.35
CA ARG A 89 -55.65 0.05 26.38
C ARG A 89 -55.06 -0.10 24.98
N ARG A 90 -55.74 -0.82 24.07
CA ARG A 90 -55.31 -0.99 22.67
C ARG A 90 -55.26 0.34 21.90
N ARG A 91 -56.29 1.19 22.04
CA ARG A 91 -56.30 2.55 21.47
C ARG A 91 -55.26 3.48 22.09
N ALA A 92 -55.09 3.44 23.41
CA ALA A 92 -54.09 4.26 24.08
C ALA A 92 -52.65 3.84 23.69
N ARG A 93 -52.40 2.55 23.46
CA ARG A 93 -51.10 1.99 23.07
C ARG A 93 -50.80 2.23 21.58
N SER A 94 -51.79 2.10 20.70
CA SER A 94 -51.66 2.43 19.27
C SER A 94 -51.47 3.93 19.03
N GLU A 95 -52.13 4.79 19.82
CA GLU A 95 -51.86 6.22 19.82
C GLU A 95 -50.46 6.56 20.38
N ARG A 96 -49.96 5.79 21.36
CA ARG A 96 -48.60 5.96 21.89
C ARG A 96 -47.54 5.59 20.85
N ALA A 97 -47.73 4.48 20.13
CA ALA A 97 -46.87 4.05 19.02
C ALA A 97 -46.90 5.05 17.86
N ARG A 98 -48.09 5.55 17.51
CA ARG A 98 -48.25 6.60 16.48
C ARG A 98 -47.60 7.93 16.88
N ARG A 99 -47.75 8.36 18.14
CA ARG A 99 -47.08 9.55 18.68
C ARG A 99 -45.57 9.36 18.86
N ALA A 100 -45.09 8.14 19.07
CA ALA A 100 -43.67 7.82 19.09
C ALA A 100 -43.05 7.91 17.69
N ARG A 101 -43.75 7.44 16.65
CA ARG A 101 -43.37 7.66 15.23
C ARG A 101 -43.35 9.13 14.84
N GLU A 102 -44.29 9.93 15.34
CA GLU A 102 -44.36 11.37 15.07
C GLU A 102 -43.28 12.21 15.81
N ARG A 103 -42.61 11.64 16.83
CA ARG A 103 -41.68 12.38 17.71
C ARG A 103 -40.23 12.43 17.23
N TYR A 104 -39.88 11.64 16.21
CA TYR A 104 -38.55 11.69 15.61
C TYR A 104 -38.64 12.45 14.28
N PRO A 105 -38.28 13.75 14.24
CA PRO A 105 -38.11 14.44 12.97
C PRO A 105 -37.12 13.64 12.11
N VAL A 106 -37.59 13.19 10.94
CA VAL A 106 -36.76 12.60 9.90
C VAL A 106 -35.97 13.74 9.27
N TYR A 107 -34.94 14.21 9.97
CA TYR A 107 -33.90 15.01 9.34
C TYR A 107 -33.22 14.09 8.32
N PHE A 108 -33.46 14.33 7.02
CA PHE A 108 -32.64 13.80 5.95
C PHE A 108 -31.20 14.25 6.22
N ARG A 109 -30.37 13.36 6.77
CA ARG A 109 -28.93 13.63 6.86
C ARG A 109 -28.35 13.38 5.47
N ALA A 110 -27.27 14.08 5.12
CA ALA A 110 -26.54 13.84 3.87
C ALA A 110 -26.20 12.34 3.67
N ARG A 111 -25.96 11.60 4.76
CA ARG A 111 -25.71 10.16 4.78
C ARG A 111 -26.84 9.27 4.25
N ASP A 112 -28.09 9.76 4.27
CA ASP A 112 -29.27 9.03 3.80
C ASP A 112 -29.52 9.27 2.30
N SER A 113 -28.66 10.06 1.64
CA SER A 113 -28.73 10.30 0.19
C SER A 113 -28.10 9.15 -0.60
N LEU A 114 -28.71 8.81 -1.74
CA LEU A 114 -28.20 7.80 -2.68
C LEU A 114 -26.77 8.11 -3.17
N TYR A 115 -26.38 9.39 -3.13
CA TYR A 115 -25.09 9.88 -3.62
C TYR A 115 -23.99 9.88 -2.56
N PHE A 116 -24.32 9.78 -1.27
CA PHE A 116 -23.32 9.88 -0.21
C PHE A 116 -22.24 8.81 -0.30
N GLY A 117 -22.63 7.53 -0.46
CA GLY A 117 -21.69 6.42 -0.62
C GLY A 117 -20.73 6.61 -1.80
N PRO A 118 -21.26 6.80 -3.03
CA PRO A 118 -20.42 7.07 -4.21
C PRO A 118 -19.51 8.30 -4.07
N LEU A 119 -19.99 9.39 -3.47
CA LEU A 119 -19.18 10.59 -3.26
C LEU A 119 -18.07 10.38 -2.24
N VAL A 120 -18.33 9.63 -1.17
CA VAL A 120 -17.29 9.24 -0.20
C VAL A 120 -16.25 8.34 -0.87
N ALA A 121 -16.67 7.35 -1.67
CA ALA A 121 -15.75 6.51 -2.42
C ALA A 121 -14.88 7.33 -3.40
N LEU A 122 -15.48 8.27 -4.14
CA LEU A 122 -14.76 9.19 -5.01
C LEU A 122 -13.79 10.07 -4.22
N ALA A 123 -14.19 10.62 -3.07
CA ALA A 123 -13.33 11.43 -2.22
C ALA A 123 -12.12 10.64 -1.71
N ILE A 124 -12.30 9.36 -1.36
CA ILE A 124 -11.20 8.47 -0.97
C ILE A 124 -10.26 8.24 -2.16
N ILE A 125 -10.78 7.98 -3.36
CA ILE A 125 -9.93 7.80 -4.56
C ILE A 125 -9.12 9.06 -4.84
N VAL A 126 -9.76 10.24 -4.83
CA VAL A 126 -9.06 11.52 -5.02
C VAL A 126 -8.01 11.73 -3.95
N LEU A 127 -8.32 11.46 -2.69
CA LEU A 127 -7.36 11.53 -1.58
C LEU A 127 -6.15 10.60 -1.82
N LEU A 128 -6.38 9.36 -2.24
CA LEU A 128 -5.31 8.40 -2.53
C LEU A 128 -4.43 8.85 -3.72
N VAL A 129 -5.05 9.36 -4.79
CA VAL A 129 -4.30 9.88 -5.96
C VAL A 129 -3.48 11.11 -5.58
N VAL A 130 -4.06 12.04 -4.81
CA VAL A 130 -3.35 13.24 -4.32
C VAL A 130 -2.23 12.85 -3.37
N ALA A 131 -2.45 11.91 -2.45
CA ALA A 131 -1.42 11.42 -1.54
C ALA A 131 -0.27 10.74 -2.31
N MET A 132 -0.59 9.94 -3.32
CA MET A 132 0.39 9.27 -4.16
C MET A 132 1.19 10.27 -5.00
N TYR A 133 0.53 11.27 -5.59
CA TYR A 133 1.22 12.38 -6.28
C TYR A 133 2.10 13.20 -5.34
N ALA A 134 1.64 13.49 -4.12
CA ALA A 134 2.43 14.20 -3.12
C ALA A 134 3.65 13.40 -2.64
N PHE A 135 3.56 12.06 -2.67
CA PHE A 135 4.68 11.19 -2.33
C PHE A 135 5.69 11.07 -3.48
N THR A 136 5.22 10.93 -4.72
CA THR A 136 6.12 10.72 -5.87
C THR A 136 6.58 11.99 -6.55
N GLU A 137 5.88 13.11 -6.35
CA GLU A 137 6.07 14.37 -7.09
C GLU A 137 6.08 14.19 -8.62
N ASN A 138 5.40 13.15 -9.12
CA ASN A 138 5.46 12.71 -10.51
C ASN A 138 4.09 12.28 -11.06
N TRP A 139 3.88 12.44 -12.36
CA TRP A 139 2.65 12.05 -13.03
C TRP A 139 2.89 11.37 -14.39
N PRO A 140 2.33 10.17 -14.65
CA PRO A 140 1.61 9.30 -13.70
C PRO A 140 2.50 8.85 -12.53
N PRO A 141 1.94 8.70 -11.32
CA PRO A 141 2.76 8.37 -10.14
C PRO A 141 3.03 6.87 -10.00
N ALA A 142 2.30 6.01 -10.72
CA ALA A 142 2.37 4.56 -10.58
C ALA A 142 2.35 3.86 -11.94
N TYR A 143 3.14 2.79 -12.06
CA TYR A 143 3.32 2.01 -13.27
C TYR A 143 3.16 0.52 -12.97
N VAL A 144 2.54 -0.22 -13.89
CA VAL A 144 2.42 -1.68 -13.80
C VAL A 144 3.63 -2.32 -14.46
N VAL A 145 4.21 -3.31 -13.79
CA VAL A 145 5.33 -4.11 -14.33
C VAL A 145 4.76 -5.17 -15.25
N GLU A 146 5.03 -5.04 -16.55
CA GLU A 146 4.41 -5.88 -17.58
C GLU A 146 5.25 -7.07 -18.02
N SER A 147 6.54 -7.12 -17.65
CA SER A 147 7.47 -8.15 -18.14
C SER A 147 8.32 -8.76 -17.02
N PRO A 148 8.90 -9.96 -17.23
CA PRO A 148 9.72 -10.64 -16.23
C PRO A 148 11.15 -10.10 -16.11
N SER A 149 11.50 -9.00 -16.79
CA SER A 149 12.86 -8.45 -16.88
C SER A 149 13.47 -8.05 -15.54
N MET A 150 12.66 -7.79 -14.50
CA MET A 150 13.13 -7.46 -13.14
C MET A 150 12.98 -8.61 -12.13
N GLN A 151 12.42 -9.76 -12.53
CA GLN A 151 12.12 -10.87 -11.62
C GLN A 151 13.38 -11.62 -11.15
N HIS A 152 13.42 -12.01 -9.87
CA HIS A 152 14.49 -12.86 -9.32
C HIS A 152 14.06 -14.33 -9.29
N GLY A 153 13.88 -14.91 -10.47
CA GLY A 153 13.48 -16.31 -10.65
C GLY A 153 11.96 -16.51 -10.79
N PRO A 154 11.46 -17.76 -10.63
CA PRO A 154 10.10 -18.12 -11.02
C PRO A 154 9.03 -17.89 -9.93
N ARG A 155 9.40 -17.33 -8.78
CA ARG A 155 8.52 -17.15 -7.62
C ARG A 155 8.32 -15.66 -7.37
N ASP A 156 7.12 -15.32 -6.91
CA ASP A 156 6.81 -13.99 -6.39
C ASP A 156 7.50 -13.81 -5.03
N VAL A 157 8.41 -12.83 -4.95
CA VAL A 157 9.16 -12.49 -3.73
C VAL A 157 8.85 -11.05 -3.34
N LEU A 158 8.27 -10.88 -2.15
CA LEU A 158 8.03 -9.56 -1.58
C LEU A 158 9.36 -8.85 -1.34
N GLY A 159 9.47 -7.60 -1.79
CA GLY A 159 10.72 -6.84 -1.70
C GLY A 159 11.54 -6.84 -2.99
N VAL A 160 11.16 -7.65 -3.99
CA VAL A 160 11.71 -7.65 -5.35
C VAL A 160 10.61 -7.17 -6.30
N ILE A 161 10.98 -6.57 -7.44
CA ILE A 161 10.02 -6.20 -8.47
C ILE A 161 9.64 -7.45 -9.27
N ASN A 162 8.41 -7.90 -9.14
CA ASN A 162 7.87 -9.01 -9.92
C ASN A 162 6.96 -8.51 -11.03
N GLU A 163 6.75 -9.35 -12.04
CA GLU A 163 5.72 -9.08 -13.04
C GLU A 163 4.34 -9.02 -12.36
N GLY A 164 3.51 -8.08 -12.79
CA GLY A 164 2.22 -7.85 -12.16
C GLY A 164 2.27 -7.03 -10.87
N ASP A 165 3.44 -6.54 -10.45
CA ASP A 165 3.54 -5.52 -9.40
C ASP A 165 3.20 -4.13 -9.95
N ILE A 166 2.82 -3.22 -9.05
CA ILE A 166 2.70 -1.79 -9.34
C ILE A 166 3.84 -1.09 -8.62
N VAL A 167 4.66 -0.33 -9.35
CA VAL A 167 5.75 0.47 -8.78
C VAL A 167 5.40 1.94 -8.78
N LEU A 168 5.83 2.67 -7.76
CA LEU A 168 5.66 4.12 -7.69
C LEU A 168 6.91 4.79 -8.25
N ALA A 169 6.73 5.78 -9.13
CA ALA A 169 7.83 6.46 -9.81
C ALA A 169 8.06 7.83 -9.16
N GLU A 170 8.99 7.90 -8.22
CA GLU A 170 9.37 9.14 -7.55
C GLU A 170 10.27 9.99 -8.44
N LYS A 171 9.95 11.27 -8.57
CA LYS A 171 10.78 12.22 -9.30
C LYS A 171 11.94 12.64 -8.41
N VAL A 172 13.15 12.23 -8.79
CA VAL A 172 14.39 12.56 -8.09
C VAL A 172 15.35 13.31 -9.00
N PRO A 173 16.21 14.21 -8.46
CA PRO A 173 17.29 14.79 -9.24
C PRO A 173 18.24 13.70 -9.72
N THR A 174 18.75 13.83 -10.95
CA THR A 174 19.61 12.79 -11.53
C THR A 174 20.88 12.52 -10.72
N SER A 175 21.41 13.53 -10.04
CA SER A 175 22.59 13.42 -9.18
C SER A 175 22.38 12.52 -7.96
N SER A 176 21.13 12.26 -7.55
CA SER A 176 20.83 11.37 -6.43
C SER A 176 20.59 9.91 -6.85
N ILE A 177 20.61 9.61 -8.15
CA ILE A 177 20.44 8.25 -8.65
C ILE A 177 21.73 7.47 -8.35
N VAL A 178 21.61 6.44 -7.52
CA VAL A 178 22.71 5.57 -7.13
C VAL A 178 22.78 4.41 -8.11
N THR A 179 23.86 4.32 -8.88
CA THR A 179 24.05 3.20 -9.82
C THR A 179 24.47 1.92 -9.08
N TYR A 180 24.39 0.76 -9.72
CA TYR A 180 24.80 -0.54 -9.16
C TYR A 180 26.22 -0.47 -8.59
N VAL A 181 27.20 0.02 -9.36
CA VAL A 181 28.60 0.11 -8.93
C VAL A 181 28.77 1.02 -7.70
N TRP A 182 27.99 2.11 -7.61
CA TRP A 182 27.96 2.96 -6.42
C TRP A 182 27.27 2.27 -5.25
N GLY A 183 26.17 1.56 -5.50
CA GLY A 183 25.39 0.85 -4.50
C GLY A 183 26.18 -0.29 -3.85
N GLU A 184 26.90 -1.08 -4.65
CA GLU A 184 27.76 -2.16 -4.16
C GLU A 184 28.83 -1.61 -3.21
N ARG A 185 29.43 -0.46 -3.56
CA ARG A 185 30.47 0.15 -2.74
C ARG A 185 29.94 0.77 -1.45
N THR A 186 28.73 1.35 -1.49
CA THR A 186 28.11 2.04 -0.36
C THR A 186 27.23 1.13 0.50
N GLY A 187 26.92 -0.08 0.03
CA GLY A 187 25.93 -0.98 0.63
C GLY A 187 24.48 -0.55 0.37
N TYR A 188 24.25 0.37 -0.58
CA TYR A 188 22.90 0.83 -0.94
C TYR A 188 22.23 -0.13 -1.91
N SER A 189 21.10 -0.70 -1.50
CA SER A 189 20.32 -1.67 -2.29
C SER A 189 18.84 -1.31 -2.35
N THR A 190 18.25 -1.50 -3.53
CA THR A 190 16.81 -1.43 -3.75
C THR A 190 16.31 -2.67 -4.49
N TYR A 191 15.13 -3.13 -4.10
CA TYR A 191 14.45 -4.26 -4.72
C TYR A 191 15.26 -5.57 -4.74
N GLY A 192 16.02 -5.83 -3.67
CA GLY A 192 16.82 -7.04 -3.50
C GLY A 192 18.26 -6.95 -4.02
N GLU A 193 18.64 -5.88 -4.72
CA GLU A 193 19.95 -5.75 -5.38
C GLU A 193 20.53 -4.33 -5.24
N TYR A 194 21.82 -4.15 -5.53
CA TYR A 194 22.50 -2.86 -5.35
C TYR A 194 22.02 -1.77 -6.32
N GLY A 195 22.02 -0.52 -5.86
CA GLY A 195 21.63 0.65 -6.68
C GLY A 195 20.13 0.83 -6.86
N ASP A 196 19.77 1.88 -7.60
CA ASP A 196 18.41 2.30 -7.91
C ASP A 196 17.85 1.64 -9.18
N VAL A 197 16.53 1.43 -9.19
CA VAL A 197 15.76 1.06 -10.37
C VAL A 197 15.12 2.31 -10.96
N VAL A 198 15.41 2.61 -12.22
CA VAL A 198 14.92 3.79 -12.93
C VAL A 198 13.80 3.43 -13.89
N LEU A 199 12.79 4.28 -13.97
CA LEU A 199 11.77 4.28 -15.01
C LEU A 199 12.17 5.33 -16.05
N TYR A 200 12.18 4.97 -17.33
CA TYR A 200 12.60 5.91 -18.38
C TYR A 200 11.93 5.65 -19.74
N TRP A 201 11.97 6.68 -20.58
CA TRP A 201 11.56 6.59 -21.98
C TRP A 201 12.71 6.08 -22.86
N PRO A 202 12.57 4.91 -23.54
CA PRO A 202 13.62 4.41 -24.41
C PRO A 202 13.88 5.39 -25.56
N ASP A 203 15.15 5.77 -25.75
CA ASP A 203 15.59 6.79 -26.72
C ASP A 203 14.81 8.11 -26.65
N GLY A 204 14.25 8.45 -25.48
CA GLY A 204 13.41 9.62 -25.28
C GLY A 204 12.04 9.54 -25.98
N ALA A 205 11.67 8.39 -26.54
CA ALA A 205 10.38 8.19 -27.18
C ALA A 205 9.28 7.95 -26.13
N THR A 206 8.15 8.63 -26.27
CA THR A 206 6.98 8.49 -25.38
C THR A 206 6.18 7.22 -25.71
N THR A 207 6.83 6.04 -25.57
CA THR A 207 6.26 4.72 -25.85
C THR A 207 5.85 4.01 -24.55
N THR A 208 6.11 2.71 -24.38
CA THR A 208 5.98 2.04 -23.08
C THR A 208 7.28 2.28 -22.30
N PRO A 209 7.22 2.79 -21.06
CA PRO A 209 8.43 3.07 -20.31
C PRO A 209 9.10 1.77 -19.88
N ILE A 210 10.42 1.80 -19.76
CA ILE A 210 11.23 0.68 -19.31
C ILE A 210 11.59 0.90 -17.85
N ILE A 211 11.56 -0.18 -17.06
CA ILE A 211 11.85 -0.18 -15.61
C ILE A 211 13.04 -1.10 -15.39
N HIS A 212 14.24 -0.54 -15.26
CA HIS A 212 15.47 -1.33 -15.16
C HIS A 212 16.47 -0.68 -14.18
N ARG A 213 17.44 -1.47 -13.73
CA ARG A 213 18.46 -1.02 -12.80
C ARG A 213 19.51 -0.18 -13.50
N ALA A 214 19.87 0.96 -12.90
CA ALA A 214 20.97 1.77 -13.40
C ALA A 214 22.30 1.12 -12.98
N LEU A 215 23.10 0.66 -13.93
CA LEU A 215 24.36 -0.04 -13.63
C LEU A 215 25.52 0.93 -13.38
N ILE A 216 25.72 1.85 -14.33
CA ILE A 216 26.81 2.83 -14.31
C ILE A 216 26.43 4.04 -15.16
N TYR A 217 27.00 5.21 -14.84
CA TYR A 217 26.83 6.44 -15.62
C TYR A 217 28.06 6.68 -16.50
N LEU A 218 27.84 6.90 -17.80
CA LEU A 218 28.87 7.21 -18.77
C LEU A 218 28.72 8.65 -19.26
N THR A 219 29.84 9.38 -19.29
CA THR A 219 29.92 10.73 -19.86
C THR A 219 30.59 10.67 -21.22
N PHE A 220 29.92 11.14 -22.26
CA PHE A 220 30.51 11.16 -23.61
C PHE A 220 31.44 12.36 -23.78
N ASP A 221 32.67 12.09 -24.26
CA ASP A 221 33.63 13.12 -24.63
C ASP A 221 33.75 13.20 -26.16
N PRO A 222 33.26 14.29 -26.79
CA PRO A 222 33.28 14.44 -28.24
C PRO A 222 34.69 14.68 -28.81
N VAL A 223 35.67 15.08 -28.00
CA VAL A 223 37.04 15.38 -28.46
C VAL A 223 37.80 14.10 -28.76
N VAL A 224 37.70 13.12 -27.86
CA VAL A 224 38.36 11.81 -28.00
C VAL A 224 37.43 10.75 -28.59
N ASN A 225 36.16 11.09 -28.82
CA ASN A 225 35.11 10.18 -29.29
C ASN A 225 35.04 8.91 -28.42
N GLY A 226 35.11 9.12 -27.10
CA GLY A 226 35.18 8.07 -26.08
C GLY A 226 34.27 8.40 -24.90
N TYR A 227 34.29 7.53 -23.89
CA TYR A 227 33.45 7.68 -22.70
C TYR A 227 34.30 7.78 -21.44
N ASN A 228 33.85 8.61 -20.52
CA ASN A 228 34.39 8.71 -19.19
C ASN A 228 33.43 8.00 -18.22
N ILE A 229 33.97 7.32 -17.24
CA ILE A 229 33.21 6.60 -16.21
C ILE A 229 33.34 7.36 -14.88
N SER A 230 32.20 7.53 -14.18
CA SER A 230 32.20 8.01 -12.80
C SER A 230 31.96 6.85 -11.83
N VAL A 231 33.02 6.40 -11.17
CA VAL A 231 32.98 5.36 -10.12
C VAL A 231 33.49 5.92 -8.79
N PRO A 232 33.03 5.37 -7.65
CA PRO A 232 33.61 5.72 -6.35
C PRO A 232 35.12 5.42 -6.30
N SER A 233 35.84 6.17 -5.47
CA SER A 233 37.26 5.89 -5.21
C SER A 233 37.44 4.50 -4.60
N ASN A 234 38.49 3.79 -5.01
CA ASN A 234 38.84 2.44 -4.54
C ASN A 234 37.85 1.32 -4.92
N VAL A 235 37.09 1.47 -6.01
CA VAL A 235 36.40 0.32 -6.61
C VAL A 235 37.46 -0.59 -7.26
N PRO A 236 37.58 -1.87 -6.84
CA PRO A 236 38.51 -2.80 -7.44
C PRO A 236 38.24 -2.95 -8.92
N CYS A 237 39.28 -2.85 -9.73
CA CYS A 237 39.17 -2.93 -11.17
C CYS A 237 40.26 -3.83 -11.75
N GLY A 238 40.02 -4.37 -12.94
CA GLY A 238 40.96 -5.23 -13.65
C GLY A 238 40.41 -6.64 -13.84
N THR A 239 41.29 -7.64 -13.84
CA THR A 239 40.95 -9.04 -14.12
C THR A 239 41.05 -9.93 -12.89
N GLN A 240 41.15 -9.34 -11.70
CA GLN A 240 41.20 -10.09 -10.44
C GLN A 240 39.80 -10.58 -10.06
N PRO A 241 39.67 -11.68 -9.29
CA PRO A 241 38.36 -12.23 -8.92
C PRO A 241 37.46 -11.30 -8.10
N ASP A 242 38.03 -10.27 -7.47
CA ASP A 242 37.33 -9.24 -6.68
C ASP A 242 37.10 -7.95 -7.47
N ALA A 243 37.47 -7.89 -8.75
CA ALA A 243 37.25 -6.74 -9.59
C ALA A 243 35.75 -6.54 -9.85
N VAL A 244 35.27 -5.31 -9.71
CA VAL A 244 33.89 -4.91 -10.04
C VAL A 244 33.76 -4.56 -11.52
N TYR A 245 34.82 -4.01 -12.11
CA TYR A 245 34.83 -3.67 -13.54
C TYR A 245 36.23 -3.81 -14.16
N SER A 246 36.25 -3.95 -15.47
CA SER A 246 37.46 -3.94 -16.29
C SER A 246 37.23 -3.10 -17.54
N THR A 247 38.28 -2.46 -18.04
CA THR A 247 38.22 -1.68 -19.28
C THR A 247 39.25 -2.21 -20.27
N SER A 248 39.06 -1.92 -21.55
CA SER A 248 40.09 -2.23 -22.55
C SER A 248 41.38 -1.41 -22.40
N ASN A 249 41.32 -0.35 -21.58
CA ASN A 249 42.45 0.51 -21.25
C ASN A 249 43.21 0.01 -20.00
N SER A 250 42.82 -1.12 -19.40
CA SER A 250 43.45 -1.67 -18.21
C SER A 250 44.93 -2.03 -18.42
N ILE A 251 45.82 -1.48 -17.59
CA ILE A 251 47.28 -1.68 -17.64
C ILE A 251 47.79 -2.27 -16.31
N GLY A 252 48.94 -2.95 -16.37
CA GLY A 252 49.64 -3.53 -15.20
C GLY A 252 49.32 -5.01 -14.97
N PRO A 253 50.01 -5.68 -14.03
CA PRO A 253 49.75 -7.08 -13.69
C PRO A 253 48.31 -7.25 -13.17
N GLY A 254 47.48 -8.00 -13.91
CA GLY A 254 46.06 -8.15 -13.58
C GLY A 254 45.17 -6.96 -13.95
N GLY A 255 45.68 -5.97 -14.71
CA GLY A 255 44.88 -4.87 -15.25
C GLY A 255 44.35 -3.89 -14.20
N THR A 256 45.05 -3.74 -13.06
CA THR A 256 44.58 -2.99 -11.88
C THR A 256 44.54 -1.47 -12.05
N ASP A 257 45.07 -0.93 -13.14
CA ASP A 257 44.89 0.48 -13.51
C ASP A 257 43.99 0.56 -14.74
N CYS A 258 42.70 0.81 -14.52
CA CYS A 258 41.69 0.71 -15.58
C CYS A 258 41.46 2.02 -16.34
N GLY A 259 42.00 3.15 -15.86
CA GLY A 259 41.63 4.47 -16.33
C GLY A 259 40.13 4.77 -16.21
N THR A 260 39.75 6.04 -16.20
CA THR A 260 38.34 6.46 -16.15
C THR A 260 37.97 7.48 -17.21
N VAL A 261 38.94 7.90 -18.03
CA VAL A 261 38.80 9.00 -18.99
C VAL A 261 39.21 8.51 -20.38
N GLY A 262 38.46 8.93 -21.40
CA GLY A 262 38.72 8.62 -22.81
C GLY A 262 38.68 7.12 -23.12
N LEU A 263 37.81 6.38 -22.43
CA LEU A 263 37.72 4.94 -22.58
C LEU A 263 37.12 4.58 -23.94
N THR A 264 37.73 3.57 -24.57
CA THR A 264 37.31 2.99 -25.84
C THR A 264 37.36 1.46 -25.75
N GLY A 265 36.75 0.75 -26.69
CA GLY A 265 36.73 -0.72 -26.67
C GLY A 265 35.55 -1.27 -25.88
N THR A 266 35.81 -2.09 -24.87
CA THR A 266 34.79 -2.75 -24.04
C THR A 266 34.99 -2.42 -22.57
N LEU A 267 33.89 -2.06 -21.91
CA LEU A 267 33.74 -2.02 -20.46
C LEU A 267 33.06 -3.31 -20.02
N THR A 268 33.66 -4.06 -19.10
CA THR A 268 33.04 -5.23 -18.49
C THR A 268 32.74 -4.94 -17.03
N LEU A 269 31.50 -5.13 -16.61
CA LEU A 269 31.10 -5.15 -15.20
C LEU A 269 30.99 -6.62 -14.76
N TYR A 270 31.49 -6.93 -13.58
CA TYR A 270 31.45 -8.26 -12.97
C TYR A 270 30.41 -8.30 -11.85
N HIS A 271 29.95 -9.51 -11.53
CA HIS A 271 29.10 -9.79 -10.37
C HIS A 271 27.76 -9.03 -10.33
N VAL A 272 27.25 -8.60 -11.49
CA VAL A 272 26.06 -7.74 -11.58
C VAL A 272 24.78 -8.52 -11.26
N GLY A 273 24.03 -8.00 -10.28
CA GLY A 273 22.69 -8.43 -9.93
C GLY A 273 22.60 -9.83 -9.30
N TRP A 274 21.36 -10.30 -9.11
CA TRP A 274 21.07 -11.53 -8.34
C TRP A 274 21.59 -12.83 -8.99
N ALA A 275 21.88 -12.79 -10.29
CA ALA A 275 22.40 -13.93 -11.03
C ALA A 275 23.93 -13.91 -11.17
N ASP A 276 24.62 -12.98 -10.48
CA ASP A 276 26.09 -12.87 -10.49
C ASP A 276 26.65 -12.78 -11.92
N ALA A 277 26.11 -11.85 -12.70
CA ALA A 277 26.33 -11.80 -14.14
C ALA A 277 27.48 -10.87 -14.56
N ASN A 278 28.18 -11.28 -15.62
CA ASN A 278 29.15 -10.43 -16.30
C ASN A 278 28.44 -9.66 -17.42
N VAL A 279 28.56 -8.33 -17.41
CA VAL A 279 27.94 -7.44 -18.39
C VAL A 279 29.04 -6.81 -19.23
N SER A 280 29.06 -7.09 -20.53
CA SER A 280 30.05 -6.51 -21.45
C SER A 280 29.40 -5.43 -22.33
N ILE A 281 29.94 -4.22 -22.26
CA ILE A 281 29.38 -3.02 -22.88
C ILE A 281 30.40 -2.49 -23.90
N PRO A 282 30.11 -2.57 -25.22
CA PRO A 282 30.97 -1.97 -26.22
C PRO A 282 30.86 -0.44 -26.15
N LEU A 283 31.96 0.23 -25.84
CA LEU A 283 32.12 1.68 -25.77
C LEU A 283 32.22 2.28 -27.18
N SER A 284 31.15 2.14 -27.96
CA SER A 284 31.02 2.64 -29.32
C SER A 284 29.85 3.60 -29.43
N PRO A 285 30.03 4.82 -29.98
CA PRO A 285 28.93 5.75 -30.26
C PRO A 285 27.83 5.18 -31.14
N GLY A 286 28.12 4.16 -31.97
CA GLY A 286 27.10 3.48 -32.76
C GLY A 286 26.13 2.61 -31.95
N VAL A 287 26.53 2.18 -30.75
CA VAL A 287 25.71 1.35 -29.85
C VAL A 287 25.15 2.19 -28.70
N LEU A 288 26.00 3.03 -28.11
CA LEU A 288 25.67 3.79 -26.91
C LEU A 288 25.04 5.17 -27.20
N GLY A 289 25.14 5.66 -28.44
CA GLY A 289 24.77 7.02 -28.80
C GLY A 289 25.85 8.04 -28.43
N ALA A 290 25.97 9.12 -29.20
CA ALA A 290 26.95 10.19 -28.94
C ALA A 290 26.48 11.17 -27.84
N HIS A 291 26.11 10.65 -26.67
CA HIS A 291 25.66 11.43 -25.52
C HIS A 291 25.92 10.70 -24.19
N SER A 292 25.86 11.46 -23.10
CA SER A 292 26.00 10.93 -21.73
C SER A 292 24.70 10.31 -21.24
N GLY A 293 24.80 9.31 -20.36
CA GLY A 293 23.64 8.65 -19.78
C GLY A 293 23.97 7.41 -18.96
N PHE A 294 22.93 6.78 -18.44
CA PHE A 294 23.05 5.53 -17.69
C PHE A 294 23.06 4.33 -18.63
N VAL A 295 23.92 3.37 -18.32
CA VAL A 295 23.73 1.99 -18.77
C VAL A 295 22.69 1.36 -17.85
N THR A 296 21.65 0.79 -18.43
CA THR A 296 20.54 0.18 -17.70
C THR A 296 20.40 -1.28 -18.09
N MET A 297 19.93 -2.10 -17.15
CA MET A 297 19.68 -3.52 -17.39
C MET A 297 18.59 -4.03 -16.44
N GLY A 298 17.70 -4.87 -16.95
CA GLY A 298 16.79 -5.62 -16.10
C GLY A 298 17.51 -6.70 -15.31
N ASP A 299 17.11 -6.89 -14.05
CA ASP A 299 17.71 -7.88 -13.15
C ASP A 299 17.65 -9.31 -13.68
N ASN A 300 16.82 -9.60 -14.68
CA ASN A 300 16.65 -10.92 -15.29
C ASN A 300 17.00 -10.95 -16.79
N ASN A 301 17.64 -9.89 -17.30
CA ASN A 301 18.05 -9.78 -18.70
C ASN A 301 19.38 -10.49 -18.93
N PHE A 302 19.40 -11.81 -18.82
CA PHE A 302 20.58 -12.63 -19.09
C PHE A 302 20.46 -13.40 -20.41
N VAL A 303 21.59 -13.80 -20.99
CA VAL A 303 21.61 -14.80 -22.05
C VAL A 303 21.18 -16.14 -21.45
N GLN A 304 19.88 -16.44 -21.56
CA GLN A 304 19.27 -17.60 -20.93
C GLN A 304 19.68 -18.90 -21.63
N SER A 305 19.93 -19.93 -20.83
CA SER A 305 20.11 -21.31 -21.27
C SER A 305 18.88 -22.15 -20.90
N GLY A 306 17.68 -21.72 -21.32
CA GLY A 306 16.43 -22.38 -20.93
C GLY A 306 15.17 -21.52 -21.15
N PRO A 307 14.02 -21.93 -20.60
CA PRO A 307 12.81 -21.10 -20.61
C PRO A 307 12.99 -19.83 -19.75
N PRO A 308 12.13 -18.81 -19.94
CA PRO A 308 12.15 -17.58 -19.14
C PRO A 308 12.18 -17.86 -17.63
N ASN A 309 13.03 -17.13 -16.92
CA ASN A 309 13.26 -17.25 -15.47
C ASN A 309 13.97 -18.55 -15.02
N ALA A 310 14.51 -19.36 -15.94
CA ALA A 310 15.28 -20.56 -15.61
C ALA A 310 16.70 -20.28 -15.09
N GLY A 311 17.15 -19.03 -15.12
CA GLY A 311 18.53 -18.62 -14.83
C GLY A 311 19.50 -18.99 -15.95
N CYS A 312 20.79 -18.98 -15.64
CA CYS A 312 21.87 -19.33 -16.57
C CYS A 312 22.64 -20.56 -16.09
N SER A 313 23.22 -21.30 -17.04
CA SER A 313 24.11 -22.43 -16.76
C SER A 313 25.56 -21.95 -16.81
N GLY A 314 26.21 -21.85 -15.64
CA GLY A 314 27.56 -21.30 -15.50
C GLY A 314 27.55 -19.80 -15.20
N VAL A 315 28.57 -19.06 -15.64
CA VAL A 315 28.65 -17.61 -15.46
C VAL A 315 27.58 -16.94 -16.32
N CYS A 316 26.65 -16.21 -15.69
CA CYS A 316 25.62 -15.47 -16.40
C CYS A 316 26.23 -14.35 -17.25
N SER A 317 25.77 -14.22 -18.50
CA SER A 317 26.09 -13.05 -19.33
C SER A 317 24.91 -12.11 -19.31
N GLY A 318 25.06 -10.95 -18.68
CA GLY A 318 24.03 -9.92 -18.66
C GLY A 318 23.94 -9.18 -19.98
N ARG A 319 22.72 -8.83 -20.36
CA ARG A 319 22.39 -8.13 -21.59
C ARG A 319 21.80 -6.76 -21.27
N PRO A 320 22.63 -5.70 -21.30
CA PRO A 320 22.18 -4.35 -21.00
C PRO A 320 21.24 -3.85 -22.12
N ASP A 321 20.46 -2.82 -21.83
CA ASP A 321 19.43 -2.31 -22.74
C ASP A 321 20.00 -1.79 -24.06
N GLN A 322 21.25 -1.32 -24.00
CA GLN A 322 22.03 -0.86 -25.15
C GLN A 322 22.42 -2.00 -26.10
N ASP A 323 22.64 -3.21 -25.59
CA ASP A 323 22.90 -4.41 -26.40
C ASP A 323 21.61 -5.14 -26.81
N ALA A 324 20.56 -5.01 -25.99
CA ALA A 324 19.24 -5.52 -26.31
C ALA A 324 18.55 -4.74 -27.44
N GLY A 325 19.07 -3.58 -27.82
CA GLY A 325 18.46 -2.68 -28.81
C GLY A 325 17.19 -2.00 -28.28
N LEU A 326 17.08 -1.88 -26.95
CA LEU A 326 15.93 -1.26 -26.28
C LEU A 326 16.09 0.25 -26.16
N SER A 327 17.31 0.71 -25.90
CA SER A 327 17.65 2.13 -25.78
C SER A 327 19.16 2.30 -25.90
N THR A 328 19.60 3.41 -26.48
CA THR A 328 20.95 3.96 -26.26
C THR A 328 21.16 4.35 -24.78
N LEU A 329 22.26 4.99 -24.41
CA LEU A 329 22.49 5.42 -23.02
C LEU A 329 21.31 6.24 -22.50
N VAL A 330 20.77 5.89 -21.34
CA VAL A 330 19.57 6.56 -20.83
C VAL A 330 19.96 7.97 -20.37
N ALA A 331 19.60 8.98 -21.17
CA ALA A 331 19.90 10.35 -20.81
C ALA A 331 19.14 10.74 -19.53
N PRO A 332 19.72 11.59 -18.67
CA PRO A 332 19.06 12.12 -17.48
C PRO A 332 17.64 12.65 -17.72
N SER A 333 17.43 13.31 -18.86
CA SER A 333 16.14 13.90 -19.25
C SER A 333 15.09 12.89 -19.68
N TRP A 334 15.48 11.64 -19.94
CA TRP A 334 14.57 10.56 -20.32
C TRP A 334 14.05 9.78 -19.10
N VAL A 335 14.69 9.98 -17.94
CA VAL A 335 14.28 9.35 -16.68
C VAL A 335 12.97 9.99 -16.22
N LEU A 336 11.94 9.16 -16.10
CA LEU A 336 10.64 9.52 -15.55
C LEU A 336 10.68 9.63 -14.04
N GLY A 337 11.41 8.73 -13.39
CA GLY A 337 11.55 8.68 -11.95
C GLY A 337 12.32 7.46 -11.49
N VAL A 338 12.65 7.40 -10.21
CA VAL A 338 13.21 6.22 -9.55
C VAL A 338 12.07 5.44 -8.89
N ALA A 339 12.11 4.12 -9.00
CA ALA A 339 11.13 3.27 -8.35
C ALA A 339 11.29 3.37 -6.82
N ARG A 340 10.25 3.86 -6.14
CA ARG A 340 10.24 4.07 -4.69
C ARG A 340 8.93 3.60 -4.09
N GLY A 341 8.91 2.35 -3.66
CA GLY A 341 7.70 1.68 -3.17
C GLY A 341 7.02 0.84 -4.25
N MET A 342 6.19 -0.10 -3.78
CA MET A 342 5.45 -1.02 -4.65
C MET A 342 4.15 -1.48 -4.00
N LEU A 343 3.18 -1.85 -4.83
CA LEU A 343 2.01 -2.64 -4.47
C LEU A 343 2.14 -3.99 -5.16
N PRO A 344 2.43 -5.06 -4.40
CA PRO A 344 2.63 -6.38 -4.97
C PRO A 344 1.37 -6.92 -5.66
N TRP A 345 1.57 -7.74 -6.70
CA TRP A 345 0.62 -8.60 -7.44
C TRP A 345 -0.68 -8.00 -7.99
N PHE A 346 -1.08 -6.77 -7.64
CA PHE A 346 -2.34 -6.16 -8.08
C PHE A 346 -2.33 -5.74 -9.56
N GLY A 347 -1.16 -5.43 -10.12
CA GLY A 347 -0.96 -5.17 -11.55
C GLY A 347 -1.26 -6.39 -12.43
N SER A 348 -1.21 -7.60 -11.88
CA SER A 348 -1.61 -8.85 -12.56
C SER A 348 -3.02 -8.78 -13.15
N LEU A 349 -3.93 -8.04 -12.51
CA LEU A 349 -5.29 -7.84 -13.01
C LEU A 349 -5.31 -7.04 -14.31
N LYS A 350 -4.44 -6.02 -14.44
CA LYS A 350 -4.28 -5.26 -15.70
C LYS A 350 -3.83 -6.21 -16.81
N LEU A 351 -2.78 -6.99 -16.55
CA LEU A 351 -2.25 -7.94 -17.53
C LEU A 351 -3.32 -8.94 -18.01
N LEU A 352 -4.17 -9.40 -17.09
CA LEU A 352 -5.27 -10.32 -17.40
C LEU A 352 -6.34 -9.65 -18.28
N LEU A 353 -6.75 -8.42 -17.93
CA LEU A 353 -7.77 -7.67 -18.66
C LEU A 353 -7.30 -7.28 -20.08
N GLU A 354 -6.00 -7.02 -20.24
CA GLU A 354 -5.39 -6.69 -21.52
C GLU A 354 -4.97 -7.92 -22.34
N ASN A 355 -5.14 -9.13 -21.79
CA ASN A 355 -4.69 -10.38 -22.40
C ASN A 355 -3.21 -10.31 -22.83
N SER A 356 -2.36 -9.82 -21.93
CA SER A 356 -0.94 -9.61 -22.19
C SER A 356 -0.24 -10.93 -22.56
N PRO A 357 0.66 -10.94 -23.57
CA PRO A 357 1.46 -12.12 -23.89
C PRO A 357 2.41 -12.53 -22.77
N TYR A 358 2.66 -11.64 -21.79
CA TYR A 358 3.52 -11.91 -20.65
C TYR A 358 2.83 -12.69 -19.53
N LEU A 359 1.49 -12.81 -19.54
CA LEU A 359 0.70 -13.57 -18.53
C LEU A 359 1.20 -15.00 -18.25
N GLN A 360 1.86 -15.63 -19.21
CA GLN A 360 2.45 -16.97 -19.06
C GLN A 360 3.71 -17.00 -18.17
N TYR A 361 4.34 -15.85 -17.93
CA TYR A 361 5.55 -15.69 -17.11
C TYR A 361 5.25 -15.16 -15.71
N LEU A 362 4.01 -14.72 -15.48
CA LEU A 362 3.53 -14.29 -14.18
C LEU A 362 3.64 -15.44 -13.16
N PRO A 363 4.30 -15.24 -12.01
CA PRO A 363 4.37 -16.27 -10.98
C PRO A 363 2.98 -16.70 -10.52
N SER A 364 2.74 -18.02 -10.41
CA SER A 364 1.46 -18.54 -9.94
C SER A 364 1.09 -18.08 -8.53
N GLN A 365 2.10 -17.75 -7.72
CA GLN A 365 1.96 -17.25 -6.36
C GLN A 365 1.33 -15.86 -6.30
N SER A 366 1.51 -15.01 -7.33
CA SER A 366 0.93 -13.68 -7.40
C SER A 366 -0.61 -13.73 -7.30
N TRP A 367 -1.24 -14.69 -7.97
CA TRP A 367 -2.70 -14.91 -7.87
C TRP A 367 -3.14 -15.35 -6.48
N GLN A 368 -2.36 -16.22 -5.83
CA GLN A 368 -2.66 -16.70 -4.47
C GLN A 368 -2.54 -15.57 -3.45
N PHE A 369 -1.45 -14.80 -3.52
CA PHE A 369 -1.20 -13.67 -2.63
C PHE A 369 -2.21 -12.56 -2.84
N MET A 370 -2.60 -12.26 -4.08
CA MET A 370 -3.67 -11.32 -4.36
C MET A 370 -5.00 -11.81 -3.76
N GLY A 371 -5.37 -13.08 -3.97
CA GLY A 371 -6.59 -13.66 -3.40
C GLY A 371 -6.61 -13.60 -1.87
N LEU A 372 -5.50 -13.96 -1.23
CA LEU A 372 -5.35 -13.85 0.23
C LEU A 372 -5.43 -12.40 0.71
N THR A 373 -4.84 -11.46 -0.02
CA THR A 373 -4.91 -10.02 0.31
C THR A 373 -6.34 -9.51 0.24
N VAL A 374 -7.08 -9.86 -0.81
CA VAL A 374 -8.50 -9.48 -0.96
C VAL A 374 -9.34 -10.10 0.16
N VAL A 375 -9.18 -11.39 0.46
CA VAL A 375 -9.88 -12.04 1.57
C VAL A 375 -9.53 -11.39 2.91
N GLY A 376 -8.25 -11.07 3.14
CA GLY A 376 -7.79 -10.38 4.34
C GLY A 376 -8.41 -8.99 4.51
N LEU A 377 -8.49 -8.20 3.44
CA LEU A 377 -9.14 -6.89 3.45
C LEU A 377 -10.65 -6.99 3.70
N LEU A 378 -11.32 -7.98 3.13
CA LEU A 378 -12.74 -8.23 3.39
C LEU A 378 -12.97 -8.62 4.85
N LEU A 379 -12.18 -9.56 5.38
CA LEU A 379 -12.26 -9.97 6.79
C LEU A 379 -11.97 -8.81 7.74
N LEU A 380 -11.00 -7.95 7.41
CA LEU A 380 -10.72 -6.73 8.17
C LEU A 380 -11.92 -5.78 8.16
N ALA A 381 -12.54 -5.56 7.00
CA ALA A 381 -13.73 -4.71 6.88
C ALA A 381 -14.91 -5.27 7.70
N PHE A 382 -15.16 -6.58 7.63
CA PHE A 382 -16.19 -7.24 8.45
C PHE A 382 -15.84 -7.20 9.93
N GLY A 383 -14.58 -7.37 10.30
CA GLY A 383 -14.09 -7.28 11.68
C GLY A 383 -14.31 -5.89 12.27
N ILE A 384 -13.96 -4.84 11.52
CA ILE A 384 -14.22 -3.44 11.91
C ILE A 384 -15.73 -3.21 12.04
N HIS A 385 -16.52 -3.66 11.06
CA HIS A 385 -17.97 -3.53 11.11
C HIS A 385 -18.58 -4.21 12.35
N TYR A 386 -18.14 -5.43 12.65
CA TYR A 386 -18.60 -6.18 13.81
C TYR A 386 -18.16 -5.54 15.13
N ALA A 387 -16.91 -5.08 15.24
CA ALA A 387 -16.41 -4.39 16.43
C ALA A 387 -17.18 -3.11 16.72
N LEU A 388 -17.40 -2.27 15.70
CA LEU A 388 -18.20 -1.05 15.82
C LEU A 388 -19.64 -1.33 16.26
N ARG A 389 -20.20 -2.48 15.86
CA ARG A 389 -21.52 -2.92 16.29
C ARG A 389 -21.53 -3.44 17.73
N ALA A 390 -20.50 -4.20 18.12
CA ALA A 390 -20.35 -4.73 19.48
C ALA A 390 -20.19 -3.60 20.52
N ASP A 391 -19.52 -2.50 20.17
CA ASP A 391 -19.38 -1.32 21.02
C ASP A 391 -20.68 -0.50 21.18
N GLY A 392 -21.79 -0.95 20.59
CA GLY A 392 -23.09 -0.31 20.75
C GLY A 392 -23.18 1.06 20.08
N ILE A 393 -22.29 1.37 19.12
CA ILE A 393 -22.46 2.47 18.18
C ILE A 393 -23.51 2.07 17.13
N GLU A 394 -24.65 1.54 17.59
CA GLU A 394 -25.82 1.31 16.78
C GLU A 394 -26.59 2.62 16.70
N ASP A 395 -27.01 3.00 15.49
CA ASP A 395 -27.87 4.17 15.30
C ASP A 395 -29.13 3.95 16.18
N PRO A 396 -29.41 4.81 17.19
CA PRO A 396 -30.51 4.60 18.14
C PRO A 396 -31.88 4.42 17.47
N ARG A 397 -32.00 4.89 16.22
CA ARG A 397 -33.18 4.74 15.38
C ARG A 397 -33.40 3.31 14.90
N ARG A 398 -32.34 2.53 14.67
CA ARG A 398 -32.47 1.14 14.20
C ARG A 398 -33.05 0.25 15.29
N ARG A 399 -32.58 0.42 16.54
CA ARG A 399 -33.21 -0.18 17.73
C ARG A 399 -34.65 0.29 17.90
N ALA A 400 -34.93 1.59 17.77
CA ALA A 400 -36.29 2.10 17.90
C ALA A 400 -37.25 1.64 16.78
N LEU A 401 -36.72 1.24 15.61
CA LEU A 401 -37.50 0.66 14.51
C LEU A 401 -37.70 -0.85 14.71
N GLU A 402 -36.64 -1.58 15.08
CA GLU A 402 -36.69 -3.01 15.42
C GLU A 402 -37.64 -3.24 16.60
N GLU A 403 -37.54 -2.45 17.68
CA GLU A 403 -38.48 -2.48 18.82
C GLU A 403 -39.92 -2.14 18.41
N ALA A 404 -40.11 -1.27 17.40
CA ALA A 404 -41.43 -0.89 16.92
C ALA A 404 -42.03 -1.88 15.91
N GLU A 405 -41.21 -2.70 15.25
CA GLU A 405 -41.63 -3.84 14.43
C GLU A 405 -41.94 -5.06 15.30
N ASP A 406 -41.10 -5.37 16.30
CA ASP A 406 -41.37 -6.42 17.28
C ASP A 406 -42.67 -6.14 18.05
N ASP A 407 -42.88 -4.90 18.51
CA ASP A 407 -44.15 -4.46 19.14
C ASP A 407 -45.36 -4.56 18.19
N ALA A 408 -45.15 -4.64 16.87
CA ALA A 408 -46.21 -4.79 15.87
C ALA A 408 -46.51 -6.26 15.55
N ASP A 409 -45.48 -7.11 15.47
CA ASP A 409 -45.63 -8.55 15.23
C ASP A 409 -46.26 -9.25 16.45
N ASP A 410 -45.92 -8.84 17.68
CA ASP A 410 -46.57 -9.30 18.93
C ASP A 410 -48.09 -8.99 18.95
N LEU A 411 -48.57 -8.04 18.14
CA LEU A 411 -50.00 -7.71 18.05
C LEU A 411 -50.78 -8.60 17.09
N ASP A 412 -50.08 -9.28 16.17
CA ASP A 412 -50.67 -10.17 15.16
C ASP A 412 -50.70 -11.64 15.64
N GLU A 413 -49.86 -12.03 16.60
CA GLU A 413 -49.86 -13.37 17.22
C GLU A 413 -51.03 -13.61 18.19
N ASP A 414 -51.64 -12.54 18.71
CA ASP A 414 -52.80 -12.58 19.62
C ASP A 414 -54.17 -12.65 18.89
N ASP A 415 -54.18 -12.74 17.55
CA ASP A 415 -55.41 -12.83 16.75
C ASP A 415 -55.81 -14.31 16.58
N PRO A 416 -56.96 -14.79 17.12
CA PRO A 416 -57.39 -16.17 16.91
C PRO A 416 -57.64 -16.44 15.41
N PRO A 417 -57.44 -17.67 14.92
CA PRO A 417 -57.51 -17.98 13.49
C PRO A 417 -58.88 -17.57 12.93
N ARG A 418 -58.85 -16.75 11.87
CA ARG A 418 -60.07 -16.30 11.18
C ARG A 418 -60.85 -17.51 10.65
N PRO A 419 -62.17 -17.60 10.85
CA PRO A 419 -62.96 -18.70 10.34
C PRO A 419 -62.93 -18.69 8.81
N SER A 420 -62.71 -19.87 8.23
CA SER A 420 -62.68 -20.11 6.79
C SER A 420 -63.97 -19.61 6.15
N ARG A 421 -63.84 -18.64 5.24
CA ARG A 421 -64.97 -18.13 4.46
C ARG A 421 -65.26 -19.15 3.36
N GLY A 422 -66.28 -19.97 3.60
CA GLY A 422 -66.74 -21.01 2.70
C GLY A 422 -67.06 -20.51 1.28
N SER A 423 -66.83 -21.42 0.33
CA SER A 423 -67.17 -21.37 -1.07
C SER A 423 -68.49 -20.65 -1.37
N ARG A 424 -68.43 -19.65 -2.25
CA ARG A 424 -69.54 -19.33 -3.14
C ARG A 424 -69.05 -19.31 -4.58
N MET A 425 -69.37 -20.39 -5.29
CA MET A 425 -69.64 -20.35 -6.73
C MET A 425 -70.58 -19.18 -7.03
N LEU A 426 -70.33 -18.48 -8.14
CA LEU A 426 -71.29 -18.33 -9.25
C LEU A 426 -70.74 -17.43 -10.39
N HIS A 427 -70.70 -18.04 -11.56
CA HIS A 427 -71.05 -17.57 -12.91
C HIS A 427 -70.43 -16.32 -13.58
N ARG A 428 -69.76 -16.62 -14.73
CA ARG A 428 -69.85 -16.00 -16.07
C ARG A 428 -70.52 -14.62 -16.18
N LEU A 429 -69.86 -13.69 -16.87
CA LEU A 429 -70.24 -13.27 -18.23
C LEU A 429 -69.23 -12.28 -18.85
N ARG A 430 -68.84 -12.65 -20.09
CA ARG A 430 -68.26 -11.88 -21.21
C ARG A 430 -66.83 -11.34 -21.12
#